data_AF-A0A3L8D3B7-F1
#
_entry.id   AF-A0A3L8D3B7-F1
#
_cell.length_a   1.000
_cell.length_b   1.000
_cell.length_c   1.000
_cell.angle_alpha   90.00
_cell.angle_beta   90.00
_cell.angle_gamma   90.00
#
_symmetry.space_group_name_H-M   'P 1'
#
loop_
_entity.id
_entity.type
_entity.pdbx_description
1 polymer ?
#
loop_
_entity_poly.entity_id
_entity_poly.type
_entity_poly.pdbx_seq_one_letter_code
_entity_poly.pdbx_strand_id
1 'polypeptide(L)'
;MEQKCALERQILENALSLSSIAPDEMAFRIMKTPGYTAVTAGEVIYIIKCVPVACRVRQTNHCYNELPVIHSNVSYFLSPRSRILLKVGTPKDCNELLPTMFRMHDSWYKLMPRPVEALPPPTIEPLTRPKWKYISPSALATSGIYSTDDLNRLRDHIMFPVEKPSTLNTLAQGAMGHAIPANTISLYNMLDEKSLEKIAESTGERLWKGFITFGSASAGVLAIILIVRLLKLVVDSIIRGYALHSIYGWSLHLLGAIWSSITHLLLHLGARIDTEAGKEADVEAPKHEMQPLVPEKELVNSAKCSGENEKENTIMIRDYGELNKYLQASGRP
;
A
#
# COMPACT_ATOMS: atom_id res chain seq x y z
N MET A 1 -41.47 -2.08 45.35
CA MET A 1 -40.51 -3.01 44.70
C MET A 1 -40.49 -2.87 43.19
N GLU A 2 -41.62 -2.59 42.54
CA GLU A 2 -41.72 -2.42 41.08
C GLU A 2 -40.74 -1.39 40.50
N GLN A 3 -40.57 -0.23 41.14
CA GLN A 3 -39.62 0.79 40.66
C GLN A 3 -38.16 0.30 40.65
N LYS A 4 -37.75 -0.51 41.65
CA LYS A 4 -36.40 -1.08 41.69
C LYS A 4 -36.21 -2.10 40.57
N CYS A 5 -37.20 -2.97 40.37
CA CYS A 5 -37.21 -3.94 39.27
C CYS A 5 -37.17 -3.25 37.90
N ALA A 6 -37.97 -2.20 37.70
CA ALA A 6 -37.98 -1.44 36.45
C ALA A 6 -36.63 -0.78 36.16
N LEU A 7 -35.99 -0.20 37.19
CA LEU A 7 -34.66 0.38 37.05
C LEU A 7 -33.58 -0.68 36.76
N GLU A 8 -33.62 -1.83 37.43
CA GLU A 8 -32.70 -2.94 37.16
C GLU A 8 -32.87 -3.48 35.74
N ARG A 9 -34.11 -3.59 35.27
CA ARG A 9 -34.40 -3.97 33.87
C ARG A 9 -33.79 -2.98 32.89
N GLN A 10 -33.97 -1.68 33.12
CA GLN A 10 -33.34 -0.64 32.30
C GLN A 10 -31.81 -0.70 32.34
N ILE A 11 -31.20 -0.99 33.49
CA ILE A 11 -29.74 -1.17 33.60
C ILE A 11 -29.27 -2.36 32.75
N LEU A 12 -30.01 -3.46 32.77
CA LEU A 12 -29.70 -4.65 31.95
C LEU A 12 -29.88 -4.37 30.46
N GLU A 13 -30.97 -3.74 30.04
CA GLU A 13 -31.20 -3.31 28.65
C GLU A 13 -30.07 -2.39 28.15
N ASN A 14 -29.68 -1.41 28.98
CA ASN A 14 -28.55 -0.52 28.67
C ASN A 14 -27.22 -1.28 28.58
N ALA A 15 -26.98 -2.27 29.44
CA ALA A 15 -25.77 -3.09 29.37
C ALA A 15 -25.76 -3.98 28.12
N LEU A 16 -26.91 -4.55 27.73
CA LEU A 16 -27.05 -5.36 26.52
C LEU A 16 -26.78 -4.56 25.24
N SER A 17 -27.08 -3.26 25.22
CA SER A 17 -26.74 -2.39 24.08
C SER A 17 -25.24 -2.30 23.80
N LEU A 18 -24.38 -2.60 24.79
CA LEU A 18 -22.92 -2.62 24.63
C LEU A 18 -22.40 -3.94 24.05
N SER A 19 -23.23 -4.97 23.91
CA SER A 19 -22.78 -6.30 23.48
C SER A 19 -22.11 -6.31 22.10
N SER A 20 -22.56 -5.49 21.17
CA SER A 20 -22.01 -5.40 19.80
C SER A 20 -20.76 -4.51 19.70
N ILE A 21 -20.53 -3.64 20.67
CA ILE A 21 -19.47 -2.61 20.60
C ILE A 21 -18.33 -2.92 21.58
N ALA A 22 -18.66 -3.34 22.80
CA ALA A 22 -17.73 -3.57 23.90
C ALA A 22 -18.24 -4.68 24.83
N PRO A 23 -18.11 -5.96 24.42
CA PRO A 23 -18.68 -7.09 25.15
C PRO A 23 -18.02 -7.30 26.53
N ASP A 24 -16.74 -6.95 26.70
CA ASP A 24 -16.06 -7.02 27.99
C ASP A 24 -16.58 -5.96 28.99
N GLU A 25 -16.90 -4.77 28.50
CA GLU A 25 -17.54 -3.71 29.31
C GLU A 25 -18.99 -4.08 29.69
N MET A 26 -19.73 -4.73 28.78
CA MET A 26 -21.04 -5.31 29.06
C MET A 26 -20.94 -6.35 30.18
N ALA A 27 -20.00 -7.29 30.08
CA ALA A 27 -19.76 -8.31 31.11
C ALA A 27 -19.43 -7.67 32.46
N PHE A 28 -18.55 -6.66 32.48
CA PHE A 28 -18.22 -5.93 33.70
C PHE A 28 -19.44 -5.26 34.34
N ARG A 29 -20.33 -4.65 33.55
CA ARG A 29 -21.53 -3.97 34.07
C ARG A 29 -22.55 -4.93 34.67
N ILE A 30 -22.76 -6.09 34.03
CA ILE A 30 -23.70 -7.10 34.51
C ILE A 30 -23.14 -7.80 35.76
N MET A 31 -21.88 -8.21 35.72
CA MET A 31 -21.24 -8.98 36.80
C MET A 31 -20.77 -8.10 37.96
N LYS A 32 -20.69 -6.77 37.76
CA LYS A 32 -20.24 -5.75 38.73
C LYS A 32 -18.84 -6.01 39.31
N THR A 33 -18.06 -6.90 38.69
CA THR A 33 -16.74 -7.34 39.13
C THR A 33 -15.82 -7.56 37.92
N PRO A 34 -14.50 -7.28 38.04
CA PRO A 34 -13.54 -7.55 36.98
C PRO A 34 -13.30 -9.06 36.81
N GLY A 35 -12.65 -9.44 35.70
CA GLY A 35 -12.36 -10.85 35.41
C GLY A 35 -13.50 -11.61 34.74
N TYR A 36 -14.43 -10.92 34.10
CA TYR A 36 -15.39 -11.50 33.17
C TYR A 36 -15.25 -10.84 31.81
N THR A 37 -15.39 -11.64 30.77
CA THR A 37 -15.47 -11.18 29.37
C THR A 37 -16.73 -11.76 28.73
N ALA A 38 -17.14 -11.22 27.60
CA ALA A 38 -18.22 -11.80 26.83
C ALA A 38 -17.83 -11.98 25.36
N VAL A 39 -18.43 -12.99 24.73
CA VAL A 39 -18.32 -13.27 23.30
C VAL A 39 -19.72 -13.37 22.73
N THR A 40 -19.99 -12.58 21.69
CA THR A 40 -21.25 -12.62 20.95
C THR A 40 -21.17 -13.66 19.83
N ALA A 41 -22.20 -14.48 19.69
CA ALA A 41 -22.32 -15.49 18.65
C ALA A 41 -23.77 -15.56 18.16
N GLY A 42 -24.03 -14.95 17.00
CA GLY A 42 -25.40 -14.72 16.54
C GLY A 42 -26.18 -13.85 17.53
N GLU A 43 -27.36 -14.31 17.93
CA GLU A 43 -28.22 -13.64 18.91
C GLU A 43 -27.88 -14.00 20.38
N VAL A 44 -26.86 -14.83 20.61
CA VAL A 44 -26.47 -15.33 21.94
C VAL A 44 -25.19 -14.64 22.43
N ILE A 45 -25.11 -14.41 23.75
CA ILE A 45 -23.94 -13.83 24.42
C ILE A 45 -23.42 -14.83 25.46
N TYR A 46 -22.16 -15.24 25.30
CA TYR A 46 -21.47 -16.11 26.26
C TYR A 46 -20.66 -15.26 27.23
N ILE A 47 -21.00 -15.30 28.52
CA ILE A 47 -20.19 -14.68 29.58
C ILE A 47 -19.16 -15.71 30.06
N ILE A 48 -17.89 -15.32 30.05
CA ILE A 48 -16.76 -16.17 30.36
C ILE A 48 -16.03 -15.58 31.57
N LYS A 49 -15.82 -16.40 32.60
CA LYS A 49 -15.03 -16.03 33.79
C LYS A 49 -13.55 -16.29 33.54
N CYS A 50 -12.73 -15.27 33.73
CA CYS A 50 -11.28 -15.36 33.62
C CYS A 50 -10.65 -15.96 34.89
N VAL A 51 -9.57 -16.71 34.71
CA VAL A 51 -8.75 -17.20 35.82
C VAL A 51 -7.85 -16.06 36.31
N PRO A 52 -7.86 -15.72 37.62
CA PRO A 52 -7.03 -14.64 38.15
C PRO A 52 -5.56 -15.04 38.17
N VAL A 53 -4.69 -14.12 37.74
CA VAL A 53 -3.22 -14.32 37.71
C VAL A 53 -2.50 -13.10 38.27
N ALA A 54 -1.39 -13.32 38.97
CA ALA A 54 -0.56 -12.26 39.51
C ALA A 54 0.41 -11.73 38.45
N CYS A 55 0.46 -10.41 38.26
CA CYS A 55 1.30 -9.77 37.25
C CYS A 55 2.17 -8.67 37.89
N ARG A 56 3.33 -8.38 37.28
CA ARG A 56 4.19 -7.26 37.68
C ARG A 56 4.09 -6.13 36.67
N VAL A 57 3.95 -4.89 37.13
CA VAL A 57 3.95 -3.72 36.25
C VAL A 57 5.31 -3.59 35.57
N ARG A 58 5.31 -3.34 34.27
CA ARG A 58 6.50 -3.17 33.44
C ARG A 58 6.65 -1.70 33.08
N GLN A 59 7.87 -1.18 33.18
CA GLN A 59 8.19 0.16 32.67
C GLN A 59 8.44 0.11 31.16
N THR A 60 7.92 1.11 30.46
CA THR A 60 8.04 1.26 29.01
C THR A 60 8.39 2.71 28.67
N ASN A 61 9.12 2.91 27.57
CA ASN A 61 9.43 4.25 27.07
C ASN A 61 8.25 4.90 26.33
N HIS A 62 7.28 4.09 25.92
CA HIS A 62 6.05 4.52 25.24
C HIS A 62 4.85 4.37 26.17
N CYS A 63 3.81 5.18 25.93
CA CYS A 63 2.56 5.14 26.68
C CYS A 63 1.49 4.32 25.95
N TYR A 64 0.62 3.71 26.73
CA TYR A 64 -0.44 2.83 26.25
C TYR A 64 -1.75 3.13 26.98
N ASN A 65 -2.88 2.81 26.35
CA ASN A 65 -4.20 2.89 27.00
C ASN A 65 -4.39 1.78 28.04
N GLU A 66 -3.70 0.66 27.88
CA GLU A 66 -3.68 -0.50 28.76
C GLU A 66 -2.40 -0.52 29.61
N LEU A 67 -2.44 -1.13 30.79
CA LEU A 67 -1.32 -1.15 31.72
C LEU A 67 -0.28 -2.21 31.28
N PRO A 68 0.97 -1.85 30.94
CA PRO A 68 1.99 -2.82 30.57
C PRO A 68 2.39 -3.69 31.78
N VAL A 69 2.34 -5.00 31.62
CA VAL A 69 2.65 -5.96 32.68
C VAL A 69 3.50 -7.12 32.17
N ILE A 70 4.15 -7.83 33.09
CA ILE A 70 4.85 -9.09 32.85
C ILE A 70 4.12 -10.17 33.63
N HIS A 71 3.81 -11.26 32.93
CA HIS A 71 3.27 -12.48 33.50
C HIS A 71 4.05 -13.67 32.93
N SER A 72 4.58 -14.53 33.81
CA SER A 72 5.38 -15.70 33.39
C SER A 72 6.53 -15.35 32.43
N ASN A 73 7.27 -14.26 32.71
CA ASN A 73 8.36 -13.72 31.87
C ASN A 73 7.96 -13.29 30.44
N VAL A 74 6.67 -13.22 30.15
CA VAL A 74 6.13 -12.73 28.88
C VAL A 74 5.45 -11.38 29.11
N SER A 75 5.63 -10.45 28.17
CA SER A 75 5.00 -9.13 28.22
C SER A 75 3.54 -9.20 27.77
N TYR A 76 2.66 -8.64 28.59
CA TYR A 76 1.24 -8.47 28.30
C TYR A 76 0.80 -7.04 28.62
N PHE A 77 -0.45 -6.75 28.28
CA PHE A 77 -1.12 -5.50 28.60
C PHE A 77 -2.40 -5.81 29.37
N LEU A 78 -2.64 -5.11 30.47
CA LEU A 78 -3.83 -5.31 31.29
C LEU A 78 -4.89 -4.27 30.91
N SER A 79 -6.06 -4.74 30.47
CA SER A 79 -7.16 -3.86 30.07
C SER A 79 -7.65 -2.98 31.23
N PRO A 80 -8.03 -1.71 30.94
CA PRO A 80 -8.66 -0.86 31.94
C PRO A 80 -10.02 -1.44 32.34
N ARG A 81 -10.38 -1.30 33.62
CA ARG A 81 -11.65 -1.77 34.23
C ARG A 81 -11.85 -3.29 34.28
N SER A 82 -11.89 -4.00 33.14
CA SER A 82 -12.13 -5.44 33.08
C SER A 82 -10.96 -6.27 33.63
N ARG A 83 -9.74 -5.71 33.63
CA ARG A 83 -8.48 -6.34 34.11
C ARG A 83 -8.17 -7.68 33.43
N ILE A 84 -8.39 -7.74 32.12
CA ILE A 84 -8.08 -8.90 31.28
C ILE A 84 -6.70 -8.69 30.65
N LEU A 85 -5.92 -9.76 30.56
CA LEU A 85 -4.63 -9.72 29.88
C LEU A 85 -4.80 -9.79 28.36
N LEU A 86 -4.18 -8.84 27.68
CA LEU A 86 -4.13 -8.68 26.24
C LEU A 86 -2.69 -8.85 25.77
N LYS A 87 -2.53 -9.40 24.56
CA LYS A 87 -1.20 -9.58 23.94
C LYS A 87 -0.65 -8.29 23.34
N VAL A 88 -1.53 -7.39 22.93
CA VAL A 88 -1.20 -6.14 22.23
C VAL A 88 -1.83 -4.99 23.02
N GLY A 89 -1.07 -3.91 23.18
CA GLY A 89 -1.54 -2.66 23.75
C GLY A 89 -1.76 -1.62 22.67
N THR A 90 -2.68 -0.70 22.92
CA THR A 90 -2.98 0.45 22.07
C THR A 90 -1.99 1.56 22.41
N PRO A 91 -1.03 1.89 21.53
CA PRO A 91 -0.09 2.98 21.78
C PRO A 91 -0.82 4.32 21.81
N LYS A 92 -0.33 5.24 22.63
CA LYS A 92 -0.84 6.60 22.78
C LYS A 92 0.33 7.56 23.09
N ASP A 93 0.18 8.82 22.71
CA ASP A 93 1.12 9.86 23.09
C ASP A 93 1.15 10.08 24.61
N CYS A 94 2.37 10.14 25.14
CA CYS A 94 2.59 10.46 26.54
C CYS A 94 2.27 11.94 26.79
N ASN A 95 1.16 12.21 27.48
CA ASN A 95 0.69 13.57 27.73
C ASN A 95 0.37 13.75 29.23
N GLU A 96 0.90 14.81 29.84
CA GLU A 96 0.68 15.14 31.25
C GLU A 96 -0.73 15.68 31.53
N LEU A 97 -1.38 16.27 30.52
CA LEU A 97 -2.71 16.87 30.63
C LEU A 97 -3.82 15.82 30.66
N LEU A 98 -3.65 14.72 29.91
CA LEU A 98 -4.61 13.62 29.82
C LEU A 98 -3.91 12.26 30.02
N PRO A 99 -3.33 12.02 31.21
CA PRO A 99 -2.59 10.79 31.49
C PRO A 99 -3.54 9.61 31.60
N THR A 100 -3.05 8.41 31.28
CA THR A 100 -3.79 7.18 31.58
C THR A 100 -3.65 6.86 33.06
N MET A 101 -4.78 6.68 33.74
CA MET A 101 -4.82 6.49 35.18
C MET A 101 -5.33 5.11 35.54
N PHE A 102 -4.65 4.46 36.47
CA PHE A 102 -5.02 3.13 36.94
C PHE A 102 -5.10 3.11 38.46
N ARG A 103 -6.13 2.45 38.97
CA ARG A 103 -6.24 2.13 40.38
C ARG A 103 -5.51 0.83 40.66
N MET A 104 -4.41 0.90 41.41
CA MET A 104 -3.63 -0.27 41.84
C MET A 104 -3.74 -0.36 43.35
N HIS A 105 -4.35 -1.45 43.83
CA HIS A 105 -4.81 -1.56 45.22
C HIS A 105 -5.77 -0.40 45.56
N ASP A 106 -5.37 0.50 46.45
CA ASP A 106 -6.17 1.62 46.93
C ASP A 106 -5.66 3.01 46.48
N SER A 107 -4.53 3.07 45.77
CA SER A 107 -4.00 4.32 45.22
C SER A 107 -4.22 4.42 43.71
N TRP A 108 -4.38 5.65 43.25
CA TRP A 108 -4.42 5.98 41.83
C TRP A 108 -3.03 6.37 41.36
N TYR A 109 -2.67 5.90 40.18
CA TYR A 109 -1.40 6.22 39.55
C TYR A 109 -1.65 6.74 38.15
N LYS A 110 -0.99 7.85 37.81
CA LYS A 110 -0.84 8.30 36.43
C LYS A 110 0.32 7.55 35.79
N LEU A 111 0.06 6.94 34.64
CA LEU A 111 1.06 6.26 33.83
C LEU A 111 1.51 7.18 32.72
N MET A 112 2.61 7.85 33.00
CA MET A 112 3.56 8.29 31.97
C MET A 112 4.73 7.29 32.02
N PRO A 113 5.80 7.36 31.22
CA PRO A 113 6.80 6.27 31.16
C PRO A 113 7.24 5.74 32.54
N ARG A 114 7.20 6.61 33.57
CA ARG A 114 7.23 6.23 34.98
C ARG A 114 5.86 6.41 35.66
N PRO A 115 5.41 5.44 36.49
CA PRO A 115 4.20 5.58 37.30
C PRO A 115 4.41 6.61 38.41
N VAL A 116 3.45 7.52 38.56
CA VAL A 116 3.44 8.53 39.62
C VAL A 116 2.10 8.47 40.32
N GLU A 117 2.08 8.53 41.65
CA GLU A 117 0.84 8.56 42.41
C GLU A 117 0.03 9.84 42.08
N ALA A 118 -1.29 9.72 42.04
CA ALA A 118 -2.20 10.77 41.64
C ALA A 118 -3.46 10.74 42.52
N LEU A 119 -4.17 11.86 42.57
CA LEU A 119 -5.44 11.96 43.26
C LEU A 119 -6.52 11.11 42.56
N PRO A 120 -7.47 10.53 43.31
CA PRO A 120 -8.59 9.81 42.71
C PRO A 120 -9.44 10.75 41.83
N PRO A 121 -10.00 10.24 40.71
CA PRO A 121 -10.95 11.00 39.93
C PRO A 121 -12.22 11.29 40.74
N PRO A 122 -12.91 12.42 40.48
CA PRO A 122 -14.15 12.76 41.17
C PRO A 122 -15.24 11.71 40.87
N THR A 123 -16.04 11.39 41.89
CA THR A 123 -17.18 10.48 41.73
C THR A 123 -18.35 11.20 41.11
N ILE A 124 -18.95 10.62 40.06
CA ILE A 124 -20.15 11.16 39.42
C ILE A 124 -21.37 10.67 40.18
N GLU A 125 -22.18 11.60 40.69
CA GLU A 125 -23.44 11.28 41.36
C GLU A 125 -24.62 11.32 40.38
N PRO A 126 -25.55 10.35 40.44
CA PRO A 126 -26.73 10.34 39.58
C PRO A 126 -27.59 11.59 39.80
N LEU A 127 -28.22 12.08 38.72
CA LEU A 127 -29.18 13.19 38.73
C LEU A 127 -28.65 14.56 39.18
N THR A 128 -27.33 14.71 39.36
CA THR A 128 -26.72 16.03 39.56
C THR A 128 -26.38 16.64 38.21
N ARG A 129 -26.74 17.91 37.98
CA ARG A 129 -26.15 18.67 36.88
C ARG A 129 -24.71 18.95 37.29
N PRO A 130 -23.72 18.36 36.62
CA PRO A 130 -22.35 18.60 37.00
C PRO A 130 -22.04 20.08 36.78
N LYS A 131 -21.53 20.75 37.82
CA LYS A 131 -21.06 22.14 37.75
C LYS A 131 -19.68 22.14 37.11
N TRP A 132 -19.59 21.73 35.85
CA TRP A 132 -18.33 21.82 35.10
C TRP A 132 -18.03 23.28 34.81
N LYS A 133 -16.85 23.76 35.22
CA LYS A 133 -16.33 25.04 34.74
C LYS A 133 -15.57 24.75 33.45
N TYR A 134 -16.04 25.28 32.33
CA TYR A 134 -15.29 25.21 31.09
C TYR A 134 -13.97 25.95 31.25
N ILE A 135 -12.87 25.26 30.95
CA ILE A 135 -11.53 25.85 30.87
C ILE A 135 -11.15 25.73 29.40
N SER A 136 -10.96 26.87 28.72
CA SER A 136 -10.57 26.84 27.31
C SER A 136 -9.14 26.31 27.18
N PRO A 137 -8.87 25.35 26.28
CA PRO A 137 -7.52 24.91 25.99
C PRO A 137 -6.62 26.07 25.53
N SER A 138 -7.20 27.07 24.85
CA SER A 138 -6.49 28.28 24.42
C SER A 138 -5.95 29.11 25.58
N ALA A 139 -6.60 29.08 26.75
CA ALA A 139 -6.06 29.76 27.94
C ALA A 139 -4.79 29.09 28.47
N LEU A 140 -4.58 27.79 28.18
CA LEU A 140 -3.31 27.11 28.45
C LEU A 140 -2.18 27.70 27.60
N ALA A 141 -2.46 28.12 26.35
CA ALA A 141 -1.54 28.84 25.47
C ALA A 141 -1.13 30.21 26.03
N THR A 142 -2.12 30.96 26.52
CA THR A 142 -1.94 32.32 27.03
C THR A 142 -1.08 32.35 28.29
N SER A 143 -1.08 31.28 29.07
CA SER A 143 -0.21 31.15 30.25
C SER A 143 1.27 30.95 29.93
N GLY A 144 1.63 30.73 28.65
CA GLY A 144 3.02 30.59 28.18
C GLY A 144 3.70 29.27 28.56
N ILE A 145 3.00 28.36 29.23
CA ILE A 145 3.56 27.07 29.69
C ILE A 145 3.58 26.02 28.56
N TYR A 146 2.65 26.11 27.61
CA TYR A 146 2.52 25.16 26.50
C TYR A 146 2.78 25.83 25.16
N SER A 147 3.53 25.15 24.29
CA SER A 147 3.74 25.62 22.92
C SER A 147 2.49 25.42 22.06
N THR A 148 2.42 26.10 20.92
CA THR A 148 1.34 25.89 19.94
C THR A 148 1.31 24.45 19.41
N ASP A 149 2.47 23.79 19.32
CA ASP A 149 2.58 22.39 18.92
C ASP A 149 1.98 21.45 19.99
N ASP A 150 2.25 21.69 21.27
CA ASP A 150 1.69 20.89 22.38
C ASP A 150 0.16 20.99 22.41
N LEU A 151 -0.39 22.17 22.11
CA LEU A 151 -1.82 22.39 22.05
C LEU A 151 -2.47 21.72 20.84
N ASN A 152 -1.81 21.74 19.68
CA ASN A 152 -2.27 21.02 18.50
C ASN A 152 -2.26 19.51 18.75
N ARG A 153 -1.18 18.96 19.32
CA ARG A 153 -1.12 17.55 19.72
C ARG A 153 -2.22 17.16 20.69
N LEU A 154 -2.51 18.00 21.69
CA LEU A 154 -3.61 17.77 22.62
C LEU A 154 -4.96 17.78 21.90
N ARG A 155 -5.20 18.75 21.02
CA ARG A 155 -6.43 18.85 20.24
C ARG A 155 -6.63 17.60 19.39
N ASP A 156 -5.60 17.19 18.68
CA ASP A 156 -5.65 16.02 17.79
C ASP A 156 -5.87 14.73 18.61
N HIS A 157 -5.24 14.62 19.80
CA HIS A 157 -5.49 13.53 20.74
C HIS A 157 -6.95 13.48 21.24
N ILE A 158 -7.59 14.64 21.47
CA ILE A 158 -9.00 14.73 21.88
C ILE A 158 -9.94 14.40 20.72
N MET A 159 -9.61 14.83 19.50
CA MET A 159 -10.43 14.59 18.31
C MET A 159 -10.31 13.16 17.79
N PHE A 160 -9.20 12.47 18.03
CA PHE A 160 -8.94 11.14 17.50
C PHE A 160 -10.06 10.11 17.78
N PRO A 161 -10.60 9.94 19.01
CA PRO A 161 -11.70 9.00 19.25
C PRO A 161 -12.99 9.36 18.50
N VAL A 162 -13.23 10.64 18.24
CA VAL A 162 -14.40 11.15 17.50
C VAL A 162 -14.27 10.86 16.00
N GLU A 163 -13.06 11.01 15.45
CA GLU A 163 -12.79 10.79 14.03
C GLU A 163 -12.60 9.31 13.68
N LYS A 164 -12.03 8.52 14.60
CA LYS A 164 -11.74 7.08 14.43
C LYS A 164 -12.86 6.27 13.76
N PRO A 165 -14.14 6.29 14.20
CA PRO A 165 -15.18 5.48 13.57
C PRO A 165 -15.42 5.85 12.11
N SER A 166 -15.35 7.13 11.75
CA SER A 166 -15.47 7.60 10.37
C SER A 166 -14.30 7.13 9.51
N THR A 167 -13.08 7.25 10.05
CA THR A 167 -11.86 6.78 9.38
C THR A 167 -11.87 5.27 9.15
N LEU A 168 -12.28 4.48 10.14
CA LEU A 168 -12.38 3.03 10.02
C LEU A 168 -13.44 2.61 9.00
N ASN A 169 -14.60 3.29 8.97
CA ASN A 169 -15.62 3.01 7.98
C ASN A 169 -15.13 3.33 6.55
N THR A 170 -14.42 4.44 6.38
CA THR A 170 -13.81 4.82 5.08
C THR A 170 -12.75 3.81 4.65
N LEU A 171 -11.91 3.35 5.57
CA LEU A 171 -10.94 2.29 5.31
C LEU A 171 -11.62 0.96 4.92
N ALA A 172 -12.69 0.59 5.63
CA ALA A 172 -13.46 -0.61 5.32
C ALA A 172 -14.12 -0.51 3.93
N GLN A 173 -14.69 0.64 3.58
CA GLN A 173 -15.20 0.89 2.23
C GLN A 173 -14.12 0.73 1.16
N GLY A 174 -12.93 1.29 1.40
CA GLY A 174 -11.77 1.12 0.52
C GLY A 174 -11.33 -0.33 0.39
N ALA A 175 -11.28 -1.08 1.50
CA ALA A 175 -10.96 -2.51 1.49
C ALA A 175 -12.02 -3.35 0.74
N MET A 176 -13.27 -2.91 0.74
CA MET A 176 -14.36 -3.49 -0.05
C MET A 176 -14.35 -3.04 -1.53
N GLY A 177 -13.36 -2.26 -1.97
CA GLY A 177 -13.21 -1.81 -3.36
C GLY A 177 -13.97 -0.53 -3.72
N HIS A 178 -14.52 0.20 -2.74
CA HIS A 178 -15.13 1.51 -3.00
C HIS A 178 -14.06 2.59 -3.12
N ALA A 179 -14.36 3.66 -3.87
CA ALA A 179 -13.46 4.81 -3.98
C ALA A 179 -13.35 5.54 -2.65
N ILE A 180 -12.12 5.72 -2.15
CA ILE A 180 -11.85 6.54 -0.97
C ILE A 180 -11.88 8.01 -1.40
N PRO A 181 -12.71 8.87 -0.78
CA PRO A 181 -12.73 10.30 -1.10
C PRO A 181 -11.34 10.92 -0.90
N ALA A 182 -10.90 11.69 -1.89
CA ALA A 182 -9.61 12.37 -1.85
C ALA A 182 -9.53 13.25 -0.58
N ASN A 183 -8.36 13.27 0.05
CA ASN A 183 -8.05 14.04 1.26
C ASN A 183 -8.56 13.49 2.61
N THR A 184 -9.04 12.23 2.68
CA THR A 184 -9.47 11.62 3.96
C THR A 184 -8.40 10.75 4.63
N ILE A 185 -7.74 9.88 3.87
CA ILE A 185 -6.74 8.94 4.39
C ILE A 185 -5.55 8.89 3.45
N SER A 186 -4.35 9.15 3.96
CA SER A 186 -3.11 8.91 3.21
C SER A 186 -2.72 7.43 3.32
N LEU A 187 -3.09 6.65 2.30
CA LEU A 187 -2.65 5.25 2.17
C LEU A 187 -1.12 5.10 2.27
N TYR A 188 -0.38 6.13 1.85
CA TYR A 188 1.08 6.21 1.98
C TYR A 188 1.56 6.08 3.43
N ASN A 189 0.90 6.73 4.39
CA ASN A 189 1.30 6.65 5.81
C ASN A 189 0.87 5.34 6.47
N MET A 190 0.02 4.55 5.82
CA MET A 190 -0.39 3.21 6.28
C MET A 190 0.47 2.09 5.69
N LEU A 191 1.16 2.36 4.59
CA LEU A 191 2.05 1.42 3.92
C LEU A 191 3.47 1.67 4.42
N ASP A 192 4.01 0.70 5.16
CA ASP A 192 5.41 0.77 5.60
C ASP A 192 6.35 0.85 4.40
N GLU A 193 7.43 1.60 4.53
CA GLU A 193 8.39 1.86 3.44
C GLU A 193 8.95 0.54 2.89
N LYS A 194 9.16 -0.45 3.76
CA LYS A 194 9.59 -1.80 3.37
C LYS A 194 8.58 -2.55 2.52
N SER A 195 7.28 -2.28 2.71
CA SER A 195 6.22 -2.88 1.90
C SER A 195 6.19 -2.25 0.51
N LEU A 196 6.38 -0.92 0.44
CA LEU A 196 6.50 -0.21 -0.84
C LEU A 196 7.76 -0.64 -1.60
N GLU A 197 8.89 -0.78 -0.92
CA GLU A 197 10.15 -1.24 -1.50
C GLU A 197 10.01 -2.66 -2.06
N LYS A 198 9.38 -3.59 -1.32
CA LYS A 198 9.09 -4.93 -1.85
C LYS A 198 8.18 -4.93 -3.06
N ILE A 199 7.16 -4.07 -3.10
CA ILE A 199 6.27 -3.93 -4.25
C ILE A 199 7.06 -3.37 -5.44
N ALA A 200 7.90 -2.36 -5.21
CA ALA A 200 8.75 -1.74 -6.23
C ALA A 200 9.79 -2.73 -6.78
N GLU A 201 10.45 -3.51 -5.92
CA GLU A 201 11.44 -4.50 -6.32
C GLU A 201 10.79 -5.65 -7.12
N SER A 202 9.70 -6.22 -6.61
CA SER A 202 9.03 -7.36 -7.28
C SER A 202 8.35 -6.98 -8.60
N THR A 203 7.78 -5.77 -8.69
CA THR A 203 7.18 -5.26 -9.92
C THR A 203 8.26 -4.77 -10.88
N GLY A 204 9.27 -4.08 -10.36
CA GLY A 204 10.41 -3.58 -11.11
C GLY A 204 11.22 -4.71 -11.75
N GLU A 205 11.50 -5.79 -11.03
CA GLU A 205 12.24 -6.94 -11.56
C GLU A 205 11.47 -7.65 -12.68
N ARG A 206 10.14 -7.77 -12.55
CA ARG A 206 9.28 -8.33 -13.61
C ARG A 206 9.28 -7.48 -14.87
N LEU A 207 9.14 -6.16 -14.72
CA LEU A 207 9.19 -5.23 -15.84
C LEU A 207 10.58 -5.22 -16.49
N TRP A 208 11.64 -5.23 -15.67
CA TRP A 208 13.03 -5.22 -16.12
C TRP A 208 13.41 -6.49 -16.88
N LYS A 209 12.94 -7.67 -16.44
CA LYS A 209 13.09 -8.93 -17.18
C LYS A 209 12.46 -8.84 -18.58
N GLY A 210 11.27 -8.23 -18.70
CA GLY A 210 10.64 -7.96 -19.99
C GLY A 210 11.51 -7.09 -20.91
N PHE A 211 12.06 -6.00 -20.38
CA PHE A 211 12.95 -5.11 -21.14
C PHE A 211 14.28 -5.78 -21.56
N ILE A 212 14.91 -6.58 -20.70
CA ILE A 212 16.17 -7.30 -21.03
C ILE A 212 15.94 -8.32 -22.15
N THR A 213 14.86 -9.09 -22.08
CA THR A 213 14.55 -10.10 -23.12
C THR A 213 14.29 -9.44 -24.48
N PHE A 214 13.60 -8.30 -24.50
CA PHE A 214 13.42 -7.51 -25.71
C PHE A 214 14.75 -6.93 -26.25
N GLY A 215 15.60 -6.40 -25.37
CA GLY A 215 16.91 -5.84 -25.73
C GLY A 215 17.89 -6.87 -26.29
N SER A 216 17.97 -8.05 -25.68
CA SER A 216 18.84 -9.14 -26.16
C SER A 216 18.38 -9.72 -27.50
N ALA A 217 17.07 -9.90 -27.70
CA ALA A 217 16.52 -10.37 -28.97
C ALA A 217 16.80 -9.38 -30.11
N SER A 218 16.61 -8.08 -29.87
CA SER A 218 16.89 -7.03 -30.87
C SER A 218 18.38 -6.90 -31.19
N ALA A 219 19.26 -7.01 -30.19
CA ALA A 219 20.71 -7.00 -30.40
C ALA A 219 21.19 -8.17 -31.27
N GLY A 220 20.62 -9.37 -31.10
CA GLY A 220 20.92 -10.53 -31.93
C GLY A 220 20.56 -10.32 -33.40
N VAL A 221 19.38 -9.75 -33.68
CA VAL A 221 18.95 -9.43 -35.06
C VAL A 221 19.87 -8.39 -35.69
N LEU A 222 20.22 -7.33 -34.96
CA LEU A 222 21.14 -6.29 -35.44
C LEU A 222 22.55 -6.86 -35.71
N ALA A 223 23.05 -7.76 -34.86
CA ALA A 223 24.34 -8.41 -35.06
C ALA A 223 24.37 -9.22 -36.37
N ILE A 224 23.30 -9.99 -36.67
CA ILE A 224 23.20 -10.74 -37.92
C ILE A 224 23.17 -9.80 -39.12
N ILE A 225 22.39 -8.71 -39.06
CA ILE A 225 22.32 -7.71 -40.14
C ILE A 225 23.71 -7.09 -40.39
N LEU A 226 24.45 -6.78 -39.31
CA LEU A 226 25.80 -6.23 -39.41
C LEU A 226 26.79 -7.22 -40.05
N ILE A 227 26.73 -8.50 -39.68
CA ILE A 227 27.59 -9.55 -40.29
C ILE A 227 27.31 -9.68 -41.79
N VAL A 228 26.03 -9.71 -42.19
CA VAL A 228 25.64 -9.78 -43.61
C VAL A 228 26.13 -8.55 -44.37
N ARG A 229 25.99 -7.35 -43.78
CA ARG A 229 26.52 -6.10 -44.34
C ARG A 229 28.04 -6.14 -44.50
N LEU A 230 28.76 -6.71 -43.53
CA LEU A 230 30.21 -6.83 -43.54
C LEU A 230 30.70 -7.80 -44.63
N LEU A 231 30.05 -8.96 -44.77
CA LEU A 231 30.33 -9.92 -45.84
C LEU A 231 30.12 -9.31 -47.24
N LYS A 232 29.00 -8.61 -47.43
CA LYS A 232 28.73 -7.90 -48.69
C LYS A 232 29.82 -6.88 -49.01
N LEU A 233 30.29 -6.15 -48.00
CA LEU A 233 31.37 -5.16 -48.16
C LEU A 233 32.70 -5.82 -48.57
N VAL A 234 33.05 -6.98 -47.99
CA VAL A 234 34.26 -7.72 -48.37
C VAL A 234 34.19 -8.19 -49.83
N VAL A 235 33.06 -8.76 -50.26
CA VAL A 235 32.88 -9.21 -51.65
C VAL A 235 32.98 -8.04 -52.63
N ASP A 236 32.28 -6.93 -52.35
CA ASP A 236 32.35 -5.71 -53.18
C ASP A 236 33.78 -5.14 -53.23
N SER A 237 34.51 -5.20 -52.11
CA SER A 237 35.90 -4.75 -52.02
C SER A 237 36.85 -5.62 -52.85
N ILE A 238 36.68 -6.94 -52.84
CA ILE A 238 37.49 -7.87 -53.66
C ILE A 238 37.23 -7.65 -55.15
N ILE A 239 35.96 -7.53 -55.57
CA ILE A 239 35.60 -7.31 -56.98
C ILE A 239 36.21 -5.99 -57.50
N ARG A 240 36.10 -4.91 -56.71
CA ARG A 240 36.68 -3.60 -57.05
C ARG A 240 38.20 -3.61 -56.99
N GLY A 241 38.79 -4.32 -56.04
CA GLY A 241 40.23 -4.53 -55.94
C GLY A 241 40.78 -5.26 -57.16
N TYR A 242 40.08 -6.29 -57.65
CA TYR A 242 40.45 -7.03 -58.85
C TYR A 242 40.36 -6.16 -60.12
N ALA A 243 39.26 -5.42 -60.27
CA ALA A 243 39.07 -4.50 -61.40
C ALA A 243 40.09 -3.35 -61.41
N LEU A 244 40.48 -2.83 -60.24
CA LEU A 244 41.46 -1.75 -60.15
C LEU A 244 42.89 -2.27 -60.34
N HIS A 245 43.20 -3.48 -59.87
CA HIS A 245 44.50 -4.13 -60.08
C HIS A 245 44.77 -4.44 -61.55
N SER A 246 43.75 -4.73 -62.36
CA SER A 246 43.94 -4.98 -63.80
C SER A 246 44.19 -3.69 -64.60
N ILE A 247 43.94 -2.50 -64.04
CA ILE A 247 44.04 -1.22 -64.76
C ILE A 247 45.28 -0.41 -64.31
N TYR A 248 45.65 -0.42 -63.02
CA TYR A 248 46.66 0.52 -62.50
C TYR A 248 47.96 -0.08 -61.94
N GLY A 249 48.07 -1.40 -61.78
CA GLY A 249 49.24 -2.02 -61.13
C GLY A 249 49.43 -1.59 -59.65
N TRP A 250 50.52 -2.01 -59.00
CA TRP A 250 50.70 -1.91 -57.55
C TRP A 250 50.90 -0.46 -57.08
N SER A 251 49.81 0.20 -56.64
CA SER A 251 49.82 1.57 -56.13
C SER A 251 48.82 1.76 -54.99
N LEU A 252 49.06 2.79 -54.18
CA LEU A 252 48.32 3.26 -52.98
C LEU A 252 46.78 3.45 -53.14
N HIS A 253 46.22 3.17 -54.31
CA HIS A 253 44.81 3.35 -54.67
C HIS A 253 43.88 2.21 -54.17
N LEU A 254 44.45 1.16 -53.59
CA LEU A 254 43.72 0.03 -52.99
C LEU A 254 42.88 0.42 -51.77
N LEU A 255 43.20 1.52 -51.08
CA LEU A 255 42.39 2.06 -49.99
C LEU A 255 41.05 2.66 -50.46
N GLY A 256 40.92 2.99 -51.75
CA GLY A 256 39.67 3.44 -52.37
C GLY A 256 38.65 2.32 -52.57
N ALA A 257 39.06 1.04 -52.49
CA ALA A 257 38.20 -0.13 -52.67
C ALA A 257 37.16 -0.31 -51.55
N ILE A 258 37.34 0.36 -50.41
CA ILE A 258 36.46 0.26 -49.24
C ILE A 258 35.19 1.12 -49.41
N TRP A 259 35.21 2.14 -50.28
CA TRP A 259 34.07 3.03 -50.48
C TRP A 259 33.51 2.94 -51.89
N SER A 260 32.23 2.56 -51.99
CA SER A 260 31.55 2.33 -53.28
C SER A 260 31.59 3.58 -54.19
N SER A 261 31.55 4.77 -53.59
CA SER A 261 31.51 6.03 -54.33
C SER A 261 32.88 6.49 -54.83
N ILE A 262 33.98 6.15 -54.12
CA ILE A 262 35.34 6.59 -54.48
C ILE A 262 35.89 5.75 -55.65
N THR A 263 35.52 4.48 -55.71
CA THR A 263 35.89 3.56 -56.80
C THR A 263 35.23 3.90 -58.12
N HIS A 264 33.95 4.33 -58.12
CA HIS A 264 33.28 4.83 -59.32
C HIS A 264 33.92 6.13 -59.84
N LEU A 265 34.34 7.02 -58.94
CA LEU A 265 35.02 8.26 -59.30
C LEU A 265 36.41 8.00 -59.90
N LEU A 266 37.18 7.09 -59.30
CA LEU A 266 38.52 6.73 -59.80
C LEU A 266 38.46 6.00 -61.16
N LEU A 267 37.46 5.14 -61.38
CA LEU A 267 37.24 4.50 -62.69
C LEU A 267 36.88 5.53 -63.78
N HIS A 268 36.07 6.53 -63.44
CA HIS A 268 35.71 7.59 -64.39
C HIS A 268 36.89 8.53 -64.70
N LEU A 269 37.78 8.79 -63.73
CA LEU A 269 39.01 9.54 -63.99
C LEU A 269 40.04 8.73 -64.80
N GLY A 270 40.14 7.41 -64.57
CA GLY A 270 41.01 6.53 -65.35
C GLY A 270 40.56 6.38 -66.80
N ALA A 271 39.25 6.19 -67.03
CA ALA A 271 38.68 6.18 -68.39
C ALA A 271 38.92 7.49 -69.15
N ARG A 272 39.05 8.62 -68.45
CA ARG A 272 39.36 9.92 -69.07
C ARG A 272 40.80 10.04 -69.59
N ILE A 273 41.74 9.21 -69.13
CA ILE A 273 43.13 9.21 -69.64
C ILE A 273 43.21 8.47 -70.98
N ASP A 274 42.38 7.44 -71.19
CA ASP A 274 42.30 6.73 -72.47
C ASP A 274 41.36 7.42 -73.49
N THR A 275 40.50 8.32 -73.03
CA THR A 275 39.55 9.07 -73.86
C THR A 275 40.09 10.46 -74.27
N GLU A 276 41.38 10.55 -74.59
CA GLU A 276 41.97 11.63 -75.42
C GLU A 276 42.31 11.13 -76.84
N ALA A 277 41.87 9.92 -77.21
CA ALA A 277 41.97 9.38 -78.55
C ALA A 277 40.61 8.88 -79.07
N GLY A 278 39.70 9.79 -79.40
CA GLY A 278 38.47 9.45 -80.16
C GLY A 278 37.28 10.37 -79.86
N LYS A 279 36.80 11.06 -80.91
CA LYS A 279 35.85 12.17 -80.90
C LYS A 279 34.38 11.84 -80.57
N GLU A 280 33.71 12.90 -80.07
CA GLU A 280 32.32 13.38 -80.27
C GLU A 280 31.12 12.45 -80.04
N ALA A 281 30.28 12.77 -79.04
CA ALA A 281 28.93 13.34 -79.25
C ALA A 281 28.18 13.61 -77.92
N ASP A 282 27.68 14.84 -77.80
CA ASP A 282 26.47 15.37 -77.15
C ASP A 282 26.04 15.01 -75.70
N VAL A 283 26.24 16.00 -74.82
CA VAL A 283 25.23 16.83 -74.11
C VAL A 283 23.88 16.17 -73.78
N GLU A 284 23.53 16.01 -72.50
CA GLU A 284 22.72 17.00 -71.73
C GLU A 284 22.41 16.51 -70.30
N ALA A 285 22.57 17.41 -69.33
CA ALA A 285 22.08 17.33 -67.96
C ALA A 285 21.64 18.76 -67.57
N PRO A 286 21.01 18.99 -66.41
CA PRO A 286 19.96 18.28 -65.67
C PRO A 286 18.78 19.25 -65.40
N LYS A 287 17.80 18.89 -64.56
CA LYS A 287 17.12 19.84 -63.64
C LYS A 287 16.23 19.12 -62.61
N HIS A 288 16.63 19.24 -61.35
CA HIS A 288 15.76 19.07 -60.19
C HIS A 288 15.32 20.47 -59.75
N GLU A 289 14.02 20.66 -59.49
CA GLU A 289 13.50 21.78 -58.71
C GLU A 289 12.19 21.38 -58.02
N MET A 290 11.73 22.21 -57.09
CA MET A 290 11.24 21.83 -55.76
C MET A 290 9.83 22.39 -55.44
N GLN A 291 8.95 21.57 -54.79
CA GLN A 291 7.81 21.93 -53.88
C GLN A 291 6.61 22.76 -54.46
N PRO A 292 5.41 22.99 -53.78
CA PRO A 292 4.91 22.64 -52.43
C PRO A 292 3.38 22.24 -52.25
N LEU A 293 3.01 21.84 -51.00
CA LEU A 293 1.80 22.06 -50.14
C LEU A 293 0.32 21.63 -50.48
N VAL A 294 -0.19 20.59 -49.76
CA VAL A 294 -1.41 20.48 -48.85
C VAL A 294 -2.86 20.75 -49.41
N PRO A 295 -4.02 20.27 -48.83
CA PRO A 295 -4.41 19.09 -48.00
C PRO A 295 -5.63 18.27 -48.58
N GLU A 296 -5.94 17.06 -48.06
CA GLU A 296 -7.36 16.62 -47.97
C GLU A 296 -7.64 15.64 -46.81
N LYS A 297 -8.89 15.66 -46.33
CA LYS A 297 -9.44 15.12 -45.08
C LYS A 297 -9.91 13.66 -45.16
N GLU A 298 -9.97 13.07 -43.96
CA GLU A 298 -10.82 11.98 -43.43
C GLU A 298 -11.60 11.04 -44.37
N LEU A 299 -11.46 9.73 -44.12
CA LEU A 299 -12.63 8.89 -43.89
C LEU A 299 -12.35 7.77 -42.87
N VAL A 300 -13.23 7.75 -41.87
CA VAL A 300 -13.53 6.72 -40.89
C VAL A 300 -13.69 5.34 -41.53
N ASN A 301 -13.19 4.28 -40.86
CA ASN A 301 -13.90 3.00 -40.84
C ASN A 301 -13.61 2.19 -39.58
N SER A 302 -14.69 1.98 -38.82
CA SER A 302 -14.83 1.07 -37.70
C SER A 302 -15.12 -0.34 -38.25
N ALA A 303 -14.33 -1.33 -37.87
CA ALA A 303 -14.66 -2.74 -38.05
C ALA A 303 -14.65 -3.46 -36.69
N LYS A 304 -15.85 -3.89 -36.32
CA LYS A 304 -16.25 -4.71 -35.19
C LYS A 304 -15.86 -6.17 -35.47
N CYS A 305 -15.34 -6.89 -34.47
CA CYS A 305 -15.43 -8.35 -34.39
C CYS A 305 -15.63 -8.76 -32.92
N SER A 306 -16.83 -9.26 -32.62
CA SER A 306 -17.11 -10.11 -31.46
C SER A 306 -16.35 -11.42 -31.59
N GLY A 307 -15.92 -11.96 -30.45
CA GLY A 307 -15.51 -13.34 -30.29
C GLY A 307 -15.89 -13.81 -28.89
N GLU A 308 -16.88 -14.70 -28.84
CA GLU A 308 -17.34 -15.44 -27.67
C GLU A 308 -16.21 -16.27 -27.04
N ASN A 309 -16.24 -16.44 -25.72
CA ASN A 309 -15.81 -17.69 -25.10
C ASN A 309 -16.47 -17.86 -23.72
N GLU A 310 -17.53 -18.64 -23.77
CA GLU A 310 -18.25 -19.27 -22.68
C GLU A 310 -17.36 -20.39 -22.08
N LYS A 311 -17.07 -20.32 -20.78
CA LYS A 311 -16.53 -21.44 -19.99
C LYS A 311 -17.15 -21.50 -18.60
N GLU A 312 -18.20 -22.30 -18.53
CA GLU A 312 -18.39 -23.40 -17.56
C GLU A 312 -18.35 -23.04 -16.05
N ASN A 313 -19.51 -22.61 -15.54
CA ASN A 313 -19.83 -22.59 -14.11
C ASN A 313 -20.14 -24.03 -13.63
N THR A 314 -19.21 -24.65 -12.91
CA THR A 314 -19.51 -25.87 -12.14
C THR A 314 -20.02 -25.49 -10.75
N ILE A 315 -21.33 -25.64 -10.55
CA ILE A 315 -22.00 -25.49 -9.25
C ILE A 315 -21.67 -26.73 -8.40
N MET A 316 -20.81 -26.56 -7.39
CA MET A 316 -20.56 -27.56 -6.35
C MET A 316 -21.74 -27.60 -5.38
N ILE A 317 -22.69 -28.49 -5.60
CA ILE A 317 -23.75 -28.82 -4.64
C ILE A 317 -23.09 -29.62 -3.50
N ARG A 318 -22.89 -28.99 -2.35
CA ARG A 318 -22.44 -29.68 -1.13
C ARG A 318 -23.64 -30.36 -0.46
N ASP A 319 -23.57 -31.69 -0.41
CA ASP A 319 -24.51 -32.57 0.30
C ASP A 319 -24.33 -32.43 1.83
N TYR A 320 -25.42 -32.18 2.55
CA TYR A 320 -25.47 -31.96 4.00
C TYR A 320 -25.84 -33.22 4.80
N GLY A 321 -25.77 -34.41 4.20
CA GLY A 321 -26.13 -35.68 4.85
C GLY A 321 -25.36 -36.02 6.13
N GLU A 322 -24.14 -35.51 6.32
CA GLU A 322 -23.30 -35.82 7.48
C GLU A 322 -23.64 -34.98 8.74
N LEU A 323 -24.36 -33.87 8.60
CA LEU A 323 -24.66 -32.98 9.74
C LEU A 323 -25.77 -33.54 10.65
N ASN A 324 -26.64 -34.38 10.11
CA ASN A 324 -27.80 -34.91 10.83
C ASN A 324 -27.43 -36.01 11.84
N LYS A 325 -26.25 -36.63 11.72
CA LYS A 325 -25.74 -37.61 12.70
C LYS A 325 -25.35 -36.96 14.03
N TYR A 326 -24.94 -35.69 14.02
CA TYR A 326 -24.51 -34.99 15.23
C TYR A 326 -25.68 -34.33 15.99
N LEU A 327 -26.82 -34.08 15.33
CA LEU A 327 -28.00 -33.49 15.95
C LEU A 327 -28.85 -34.50 16.73
N GLN A 328 -28.72 -35.81 16.46
CA GLN A 328 -29.48 -36.85 17.17
C GLN A 328 -28.79 -37.37 18.44
N ALA A 329 -27.52 -37.02 18.68
CA ALA A 329 -26.75 -37.50 19.82
C ALA A 329 -26.85 -36.62 21.09
N SER A 330 -27.56 -35.48 21.05
CA SER A 330 -27.70 -34.56 22.21
C SER A 330 -29.10 -34.54 22.85
N GLY A 331 -29.97 -35.50 22.50
CA GLY A 331 -31.33 -35.59 23.01
C GLY A 331 -31.53 -36.50 24.25
N ARG A 332 -31.18 -35.98 25.44
CA ARG A 332 -31.74 -36.28 26.80
C ARG A 332 -31.69 -37.73 27.36
N PRO A 333 -31.92 -37.96 28.68
CA PRO A 333 -32.52 -37.11 29.73
C PRO A 333 -31.55 -36.25 30.54
#